data_AF-A0A941JG50-F1
#
_entry.id   AF-A0A941JG50-F1
#
_cell.length_a   1.000
_cell.length_b   1.000
_cell.length_c   1.000
_cell.angle_alpha   90.00
_cell.angle_beta   90.00
_cell.angle_gamma   90.00
#
_symmetry.space_group_name_H-M   'P 1'
#
loop_
_entity.id
_entity.type
_entity.pdbx_description
1 polymer ?
#
loop_
_entity_poly.entity_id
_entity_poly.type
_entity_poly.pdbx_seq_one_letter_code
_entity_poly.pdbx_strand_id
1 'polypeptide(L)'
;MDVNTLVATLRGALDARNNLPFNAALIECPALDPLLRIGFPDGTVPFGAAVVAPSADGKRATVNGTVSYGTAACVAALALTPDGDGIDLLLTLTPAAPWTLAQLYPNVLIPGYAGLRFTGGGIVLCSTPYRDAGQGIDLPPGMNMLAVLDIAAGYPALAALLGAPPRAVTGPVSDGQTPLMTLASTPASVALGPISLTDLALTYDFGNIAPTGQPVISVIEAGIRAQIAVGPSIKATAQASLPSNGSQVLFTAAFTGASLKDFADLAAYIGHVDPLSCLPDPVRQAVSKAASALQLTGLSFTMDTSSAQVLS
;
A
#
# COMPACT_ATOMS: atom_id res chain seq x y z
N MET A 1 23.15 -23.21 -13.90
CA MET A 1 22.31 -24.43 -13.96
C MET A 1 21.21 -24.21 -14.99
N ASP A 2 20.89 -25.16 -15.88
CA ASP A 2 19.78 -25.00 -16.83
C ASP A 2 18.41 -25.36 -16.22
N VAL A 3 17.32 -25.04 -16.93
CA VAL A 3 15.93 -25.27 -16.46
C VAL A 3 15.62 -26.74 -16.23
N ASN A 4 16.10 -27.64 -17.09
CA ASN A 4 15.82 -29.07 -16.96
C ASN A 4 16.52 -29.65 -15.72
N THR A 5 17.76 -29.22 -15.49
CA THR A 5 18.53 -29.57 -14.30
C THR A 5 17.86 -29.03 -13.05
N LEU A 6 17.40 -27.77 -13.05
CA LEU A 6 16.63 -27.20 -11.93
C LEU A 6 15.36 -28.01 -11.63
N VAL A 7 14.55 -28.31 -12.65
CA VAL A 7 13.32 -29.09 -12.49
C VAL A 7 13.64 -30.49 -11.94
N ALA A 8 14.70 -31.14 -12.42
CA ALA A 8 15.13 -32.44 -11.93
C ALA A 8 15.59 -32.38 -10.46
N THR A 9 16.41 -31.39 -10.10
CA THR A 9 16.89 -31.17 -8.72
C THR A 9 15.72 -30.94 -7.75
N LEU A 10 14.79 -30.06 -8.12
CA LEU A 10 13.61 -29.76 -7.30
C LEU A 10 12.69 -30.98 -7.15
N ARG A 11 12.49 -31.77 -8.22
CA ARG A 11 11.70 -33.02 -8.15
C ARG A 11 12.38 -34.07 -7.29
N GLY A 12 13.72 -34.18 -7.36
CA GLY A 12 14.50 -35.11 -6.54
C GLY A 12 14.45 -34.80 -5.05
N ALA A 13 14.14 -33.55 -4.68
CA ALA A 13 14.00 -33.11 -3.30
C ALA A 13 12.58 -33.23 -2.72
N LEU A 14 11.61 -33.70 -3.51
CA LEU A 14 10.26 -33.98 -3.02
C LEU A 14 10.26 -35.21 -2.11
N ASP A 15 9.59 -35.12 -0.96
CA ASP A 15 9.33 -36.28 -0.11
C ASP A 15 8.16 -37.14 -0.65
N ALA A 16 7.85 -38.25 0.04
CA ALA A 16 6.78 -39.17 -0.36
C ALA A 16 5.36 -38.55 -0.33
N ARG A 17 5.19 -37.36 0.27
CA ARG A 17 3.94 -36.59 0.32
C ARG A 17 3.97 -35.38 -0.61
N ASN A 18 4.98 -35.29 -1.47
CA ASN A 18 5.27 -34.14 -2.32
C ASN A 18 5.51 -32.84 -1.53
N ASN A 19 6.09 -32.90 -0.33
CA ASN A 19 6.58 -31.70 0.32
C ASN A 19 7.97 -31.34 -0.23
N LEU A 20 8.23 -30.05 -0.45
CA LEU A 20 9.50 -29.52 -0.90
C LEU A 20 10.02 -28.49 0.12
N PRO A 21 11.10 -28.79 0.86
CA PRO A 21 11.80 -27.79 1.67
C PRO A 21 12.74 -26.98 0.77
N PHE A 22 12.19 -25.97 0.09
CA PHE A 22 12.97 -25.16 -0.85
C PHE A 22 13.92 -24.20 -0.11
N ASN A 23 15.21 -24.21 -0.45
CA ASN A 23 16.19 -23.25 0.05
C ASN A 23 17.25 -22.93 -1.01
N ALA A 24 18.07 -21.91 -0.75
CA ALA A 24 19.12 -21.46 -1.65
C ALA A 24 20.18 -22.52 -1.98
N ALA A 25 20.52 -23.38 -0.99
CA ALA A 25 21.50 -24.44 -1.16
C ALA A 25 21.02 -25.54 -2.12
N LEU A 26 19.72 -25.84 -2.12
CA LEU A 26 19.11 -26.86 -2.98
C LEU A 26 19.35 -26.59 -4.48
N ILE A 27 19.40 -25.32 -4.87
CA ILE A 27 19.63 -24.89 -6.25
C ILE A 27 21.04 -24.32 -6.47
N GLU A 28 21.95 -24.56 -5.52
CA GLU A 28 23.34 -24.10 -5.56
C GLU A 28 23.48 -22.58 -5.76
N CYS A 29 22.52 -21.79 -5.23
CA CYS A 29 22.47 -20.34 -5.40
C CYS A 29 22.46 -19.62 -4.04
N PRO A 30 23.59 -19.61 -3.31
CA PRO A 30 23.67 -19.04 -1.96
C PRO A 30 23.35 -17.55 -1.89
N ALA A 31 23.45 -16.82 -3.01
CA ALA A 31 23.07 -15.42 -3.10
C ALA A 31 21.58 -15.15 -2.79
N LEU A 32 20.71 -16.17 -2.90
CA LEU A 32 19.29 -16.06 -2.57
C LEU A 32 18.99 -16.27 -1.08
N ASP A 33 19.93 -16.80 -0.29
CA ASP A 33 19.71 -17.09 1.14
C ASP A 33 19.29 -15.84 1.95
N PRO A 34 19.95 -14.67 1.79
CA PRO A 34 19.51 -13.45 2.50
C PRO A 34 18.07 -13.06 2.16
N LEU A 35 17.66 -13.16 0.89
CA LEU A 35 16.30 -12.83 0.46
C LEU A 35 15.27 -13.78 1.07
N LEU A 36 15.55 -15.09 1.05
CA LEU A 36 14.67 -16.09 1.67
C LEU A 36 14.54 -15.87 3.17
N ARG A 37 15.64 -15.48 3.84
CA ARG A 37 15.65 -15.19 5.29
C ARG A 37 14.82 -13.98 5.71
N ILE A 38 14.55 -13.04 4.81
CA ILE A 38 13.60 -11.94 5.08
C ILE A 38 12.20 -12.51 5.35
N GLY A 39 11.76 -13.47 4.53
CA GLY A 39 10.43 -14.07 4.67
C GLY A 39 10.38 -15.25 5.65
N PHE A 40 11.41 -16.09 5.64
CA PHE A 40 11.49 -17.38 6.33
C PHE A 40 12.80 -17.45 7.13
N PRO A 41 12.79 -17.29 8.47
CA PRO A 41 14.01 -17.08 9.26
C PRO A 41 15.09 -18.17 9.12
N ASP A 42 14.68 -19.41 8.88
CA ASP A 42 15.58 -20.54 8.65
C ASP A 42 16.17 -20.58 7.23
N GLY A 43 15.68 -19.73 6.32
CA GLY A 43 16.04 -19.67 4.91
C GLY A 43 15.34 -20.73 4.06
N THR A 44 14.32 -21.42 4.60
CA THR A 44 13.61 -22.52 3.93
C THR A 44 12.14 -22.20 3.75
N VAL A 45 11.65 -22.36 2.52
CA VAL A 45 10.24 -22.25 2.16
C VAL A 45 9.64 -23.66 2.15
N PRO A 46 8.75 -24.00 3.11
CA PRO A 46 8.21 -25.35 3.24
C PRO A 46 6.97 -25.52 2.35
N PHE A 47 7.16 -25.83 1.07
CA PHE A 47 6.04 -26.11 0.18
C PHE A 47 5.40 -27.46 0.53
N GLY A 48 4.10 -27.45 0.82
CA GLY A 48 3.26 -28.64 0.89
C GLY A 48 2.59 -28.93 -0.45
N ALA A 49 2.39 -30.22 -0.74
CA ALA A 49 1.76 -30.69 -1.98
C ALA A 49 2.34 -30.02 -3.25
N ALA A 50 3.66 -29.87 -3.28
CA ALA A 50 4.39 -29.17 -4.31
C ALA A 50 4.30 -29.87 -5.67
N VAL A 51 4.07 -29.08 -6.71
CA VAL A 51 4.08 -29.50 -8.11
C VAL A 51 5.18 -28.74 -8.82
N VAL A 52 6.19 -29.48 -9.30
CA VAL A 52 7.35 -28.92 -10.00
C VAL A 52 7.24 -29.18 -11.50
N ALA A 53 7.31 -28.13 -12.30
CA ALA A 53 7.25 -28.19 -13.74
C ALA A 53 8.09 -27.09 -14.41
N PRO A 54 8.58 -27.29 -15.65
CA PRO A 54 9.02 -26.17 -16.45
C PRO A 54 7.82 -25.26 -16.79
N SER A 55 8.08 -23.97 -16.91
CA SER A 55 7.16 -23.00 -17.50
C SER A 55 6.86 -23.34 -18.97
N ALA A 56 5.74 -22.83 -19.49
CA ALA A 56 5.29 -23.12 -20.86
C ALA A 56 6.27 -22.66 -21.94
N ASP A 57 7.03 -21.60 -21.69
CA ASP A 57 8.08 -21.11 -22.59
C ASP A 57 9.44 -21.81 -22.39
N GLY A 58 9.52 -22.74 -21.42
CA GLY A 58 10.72 -23.49 -21.09
C GLY A 58 11.84 -22.68 -20.45
N LYS A 59 11.61 -21.41 -20.08
CA LYS A 59 12.66 -20.51 -19.58
C LYS A 59 12.84 -20.54 -18.07
N ARG A 60 11.85 -21.08 -17.36
CA ARG A 60 11.80 -21.07 -15.89
C ARG A 60 11.42 -22.44 -15.34
N ALA A 61 11.98 -22.80 -14.20
CA ALA A 61 11.40 -23.84 -13.36
C ALA A 61 10.31 -23.21 -12.49
N THR A 62 9.20 -23.89 -12.32
CA THR A 62 8.06 -23.44 -11.49
C THR A 62 7.75 -24.46 -10.42
N VAL A 63 7.43 -23.97 -9.22
CA VAL A 63 6.89 -24.78 -8.12
C VAL A 63 5.61 -24.15 -7.64
N ASN A 64 4.51 -24.89 -7.71
CA ASN A 64 3.24 -24.47 -7.11
C ASN A 64 2.93 -25.38 -5.92
N GLY A 65 2.33 -24.83 -4.87
CA GLY A 65 1.93 -25.62 -3.70
C GLY A 65 1.27 -24.74 -2.66
N THR A 66 1.31 -25.20 -1.41
CA THR A 66 0.80 -24.43 -0.27
C THR A 66 1.92 -24.17 0.74
N VAL A 67 1.92 -22.98 1.34
CA VAL A 67 2.87 -22.61 2.40
C VAL A 67 2.08 -21.95 3.53
N SER A 68 2.43 -22.23 4.77
CA SER A 68 1.93 -21.45 5.91
C SER A 68 2.80 -20.21 6.09
N TYR A 69 2.18 -19.03 6.11
CA TYR A 69 2.85 -17.77 6.40
C TYR A 69 2.11 -17.04 7.53
N GLY A 70 2.77 -16.86 8.67
CA GLY A 70 2.10 -16.53 9.92
C GLY A 70 1.07 -17.62 10.29
N THR A 71 -0.19 -17.23 10.43
CA THR A 71 -1.33 -18.13 10.61
C THR A 71 -2.13 -18.38 9.32
N ALA A 72 -1.78 -17.71 8.22
CA ALA A 72 -2.48 -17.85 6.95
C ALA A 72 -1.95 -19.05 6.15
N ALA A 73 -2.87 -19.89 5.66
CA ALA A 73 -2.56 -20.84 4.59
C ALA A 73 -2.53 -20.09 3.26
N CYS A 74 -1.37 -20.12 2.59
CA CYS A 74 -1.15 -19.43 1.32
C CYS A 74 -1.01 -20.45 0.19
N VAL A 75 -1.61 -20.13 -0.96
CA VAL A 75 -1.17 -20.68 -2.23
C VAL A 75 0.18 -20.04 -2.56
N ALA A 76 1.18 -20.86 -2.82
CA ALA A 76 2.53 -20.42 -3.10
C ALA A 76 2.90 -20.79 -4.54
N ALA A 77 3.46 -19.82 -5.27
CA ALA A 77 4.03 -20.03 -6.59
C ALA A 77 5.45 -19.47 -6.63
N LEU A 78 6.41 -20.32 -6.95
CA LEU A 78 7.82 -20.00 -7.14
C LEU A 78 8.15 -20.14 -8.62
N ALA A 79 8.84 -19.14 -9.18
CA ALA A 79 9.45 -19.19 -10.48
C ALA A 79 10.96 -18.92 -10.35
N LEU A 80 11.77 -19.79 -10.95
CA LEU A 80 13.22 -19.71 -10.97
C LEU A 80 13.71 -19.59 -12.41
N THR A 81 14.43 -18.51 -12.73
CA THR A 81 14.93 -18.23 -14.09
C THR A 81 16.45 -18.23 -14.08
N PRO A 82 17.13 -19.19 -14.73
CA PRO A 82 18.57 -19.09 -14.96
C PRO A 82 18.91 -17.88 -15.82
N ASP A 83 19.87 -17.05 -15.39
CA ASP A 83 20.22 -15.79 -16.06
C ASP A 83 21.71 -15.67 -16.45
N GLY A 84 22.48 -16.75 -16.32
CA GLY A 84 23.91 -16.79 -16.68
C GLY A 84 24.84 -16.41 -15.53
N ASP A 85 24.42 -15.48 -14.66
CA ASP A 85 25.14 -15.05 -13.46
C ASP A 85 24.62 -15.72 -12.18
N GLY A 86 23.46 -16.39 -12.25
CA GLY A 86 22.85 -17.10 -11.16
C GLY A 86 21.45 -17.64 -11.50
N ILE A 87 20.53 -17.44 -10.56
CA ILE A 87 19.13 -17.84 -10.66
C ILE A 87 18.29 -16.69 -10.11
N ASP A 88 17.43 -16.15 -10.95
CA ASP A 88 16.41 -15.20 -10.54
C ASP A 88 15.25 -15.91 -9.85
N LEU A 89 14.79 -15.36 -8.74
CA LEU A 89 13.71 -15.87 -7.92
C LEU A 89 12.52 -14.91 -7.93
N LEU A 90 11.34 -15.47 -8.16
CA LEU A 90 10.05 -14.84 -7.87
C LEU A 90 9.22 -15.82 -7.04
N LEU A 91 8.86 -15.45 -5.82
CA LEU A 91 7.98 -16.21 -4.94
C LEU A 91 6.77 -15.36 -4.58
N THR A 92 5.57 -15.82 -4.91
CA THR A 92 4.31 -15.20 -4.51
C THR A 92 3.59 -16.07 -3.49
N LEU A 93 3.16 -15.49 -2.38
CA LEU A 93 2.37 -16.11 -1.32
C LEU A 93 1.01 -15.41 -1.27
N THR A 94 -0.06 -16.11 -1.63
CA THR A 94 -1.42 -15.56 -1.71
C THR A 94 -2.34 -16.30 -0.75
N PRO A 95 -2.87 -15.66 0.30
CA PRO A 95 -3.89 -16.27 1.15
C PRO A 95 -5.15 -16.63 0.35
N ALA A 96 -5.74 -17.79 0.63
CA ALA A 96 -6.82 -18.36 -0.18
C ALA A 96 -8.20 -17.67 -0.03
N ALA A 97 -8.37 -16.85 1.01
CA ALA A 97 -9.60 -16.14 1.33
C ALA A 97 -9.30 -14.66 1.62
N PRO A 98 -10.31 -13.78 1.70
CA PRO A 98 -10.11 -12.46 2.28
C PRO A 98 -9.39 -12.59 3.62
N TRP A 99 -8.35 -11.80 3.79
CA TRP A 99 -7.37 -11.97 4.86
C TRP A 99 -7.07 -10.65 5.56
N THR A 100 -6.48 -10.72 6.74
CA THR A 100 -6.08 -9.54 7.52
C THR A 100 -4.58 -9.54 7.75
N LEU A 101 -4.01 -8.36 7.99
CA LEU A 101 -2.57 -8.25 8.27
C LEU A 101 -2.16 -9.11 9.48
N ALA A 102 -3.04 -9.21 10.48
CA ALA A 102 -2.82 -10.04 11.66
C ALA A 102 -2.72 -11.54 11.34
N GLN A 103 -3.29 -12.01 10.23
CA GLN A 103 -3.13 -13.41 9.85
C GLN A 103 -1.71 -13.69 9.33
N LEU A 104 -1.11 -12.78 8.57
CA LEU A 104 0.28 -12.89 8.13
C LEU A 104 1.27 -12.59 9.26
N TYR A 105 0.90 -11.68 10.17
CA TYR A 105 1.75 -11.19 11.24
C TYR A 105 1.04 -11.26 12.61
N PRO A 106 0.81 -12.46 13.17
CA PRO A 106 -0.06 -12.68 14.33
C PRO A 106 0.47 -12.10 15.65
N ASN A 107 1.80 -11.92 15.76
CA ASN A 107 2.43 -11.44 16.98
C ASN A 107 2.58 -9.91 17.03
N VAL A 108 2.10 -9.22 16.00
CA VAL A 108 2.18 -7.77 15.88
C VAL A 108 0.84 -7.22 16.34
N LEU A 109 0.78 -6.84 17.62
CA LEU A 109 -0.43 -6.28 18.22
C LEU A 109 -0.71 -4.92 17.59
N ILE A 110 -1.64 -4.88 16.64
CA ILE A 110 -2.06 -3.66 15.98
C ILE A 110 -3.57 -3.46 16.18
N PRO A 111 -3.98 -2.79 17.28
CA PRO A 111 -5.40 -2.55 17.56
C PRO A 111 -6.13 -1.74 16.46
N GLY A 112 -5.42 -0.83 15.77
CA GLY A 112 -6.01 0.06 14.77
C GLY A 112 -6.25 -0.58 13.38
N TYR A 113 -5.65 -1.73 13.08
CA TYR A 113 -5.65 -2.34 11.75
C TYR A 113 -6.06 -3.81 11.72
N ALA A 114 -6.48 -4.36 12.87
CA ALA A 114 -7.21 -5.63 12.90
C ALA A 114 -8.45 -5.62 11.98
N GLY A 115 -8.99 -4.42 11.69
CA GLY A 115 -10.05 -4.20 10.73
C GLY A 115 -9.63 -4.20 9.26
N LEU A 116 -8.34 -4.03 8.91
CA LEU A 116 -7.92 -4.06 7.52
C LEU A 116 -8.17 -5.44 6.92
N ARG A 117 -8.93 -5.43 5.84
CA ARG A 117 -9.24 -6.61 5.07
C ARG A 117 -8.69 -6.46 3.68
N PHE A 118 -7.97 -7.48 3.27
CA PHE A 118 -7.37 -7.59 1.97
C PHE A 118 -8.04 -8.73 1.21
N THR A 119 -8.10 -8.56 -0.10
CA THR A 119 -8.55 -9.58 -1.05
C THR A 119 -7.50 -9.71 -2.13
N GLY A 120 -7.24 -10.94 -2.55
CA GLY A 120 -6.16 -11.21 -3.50
C GLY A 120 -4.77 -10.78 -3.03
N GLY A 121 -3.75 -11.19 -3.78
CA GLY A 121 -2.36 -10.88 -3.46
C GLY A 121 -1.93 -11.35 -2.06
N GLY A 122 -0.84 -10.80 -1.56
CA GLY A 122 -0.20 -11.19 -0.31
C GLY A 122 1.24 -10.69 -0.31
N ILE A 123 2.18 -11.63 -0.21
CA ILE A 123 3.61 -11.34 -0.19
C ILE A 123 4.25 -11.74 -1.52
N VAL A 124 5.14 -10.91 -2.03
CA VAL A 124 5.98 -11.17 -3.20
C VAL A 124 7.45 -11.01 -2.78
N LEU A 125 8.25 -12.06 -2.94
CA LEU A 125 9.71 -12.00 -2.83
C LEU A 125 10.29 -12.08 -4.24
N CYS A 126 11.14 -11.14 -4.62
CA CYS A 126 11.76 -11.11 -5.94
C CYS A 126 13.25 -10.71 -5.85
N SER A 127 14.13 -11.40 -6.58
CA SER A 127 15.57 -11.07 -6.64
C SER A 127 15.89 -9.95 -7.61
N THR A 128 15.04 -9.77 -8.63
CA THR A 128 15.14 -8.72 -9.66
C THR A 128 13.84 -7.92 -9.73
N PRO A 129 13.86 -6.72 -10.34
CA PRO A 129 12.64 -5.93 -10.51
C PRO A 129 11.54 -6.73 -11.19
N TYR A 130 10.35 -6.74 -10.60
CA TYR A 130 9.23 -7.56 -11.06
C TYR A 130 8.01 -6.70 -11.33
N ARG A 131 7.36 -6.90 -12.47
CA ARG A 131 6.08 -6.25 -12.77
C ARG A 131 4.94 -7.22 -12.54
N ASP A 132 4.06 -6.91 -11.61
CA ASP A 132 2.88 -7.72 -11.35
C ASP A 132 1.91 -7.69 -12.53
N ALA A 133 1.56 -8.86 -13.06
CA ALA A 133 0.69 -8.97 -14.21
C ALA A 133 -0.78 -8.67 -13.89
N GLY A 134 -1.21 -8.85 -12.63
CA GLY A 134 -2.59 -8.61 -12.21
C GLY A 134 -2.91 -7.13 -12.00
N GLN A 135 -2.01 -6.42 -11.32
CA GLN A 135 -2.20 -5.02 -10.92
C GLN A 135 -1.38 -4.04 -11.78
N GLY A 136 -0.44 -4.53 -12.59
CA GLY A 136 0.41 -3.69 -13.44
C GLY A 136 1.44 -2.85 -12.68
N ILE A 137 1.75 -3.22 -11.43
CA ILE A 137 2.62 -2.51 -10.50
C ILE A 137 4.04 -3.07 -10.58
N ASP A 138 5.03 -2.19 -10.69
CA ASP A 138 6.45 -2.55 -10.62
C ASP A 138 6.89 -2.64 -9.14
N LEU A 139 7.49 -3.77 -8.78
CA LEU A 139 8.03 -4.07 -7.45
C LEU A 139 9.56 -4.06 -7.50
N PRO A 140 10.24 -3.39 -6.55
CA PRO A 140 11.67 -3.47 -6.42
C PRO A 140 12.10 -4.85 -5.92
N PRO A 141 13.36 -5.26 -6.15
CA PRO A 141 13.94 -6.44 -5.51
C PRO A 141 13.77 -6.41 -3.98
N GLY A 142 13.55 -7.58 -3.39
CA GLY A 142 13.28 -7.76 -1.97
C GLY A 142 11.93 -8.41 -1.71
N MET A 143 11.45 -8.26 -0.48
CA MET A 143 10.11 -8.67 -0.06
C MET A 143 9.18 -7.46 -0.14
N ASN A 144 8.02 -7.65 -0.76
CA ASN A 144 6.99 -6.64 -0.94
C ASN A 144 5.64 -7.24 -0.56
N MET A 145 4.75 -6.40 -0.05
CA MET A 145 3.33 -6.72 0.04
C MET A 145 2.63 -6.10 -1.16
N LEU A 146 1.78 -6.89 -1.81
CA LEU A 146 0.94 -6.46 -2.92
C LEU A 146 -0.44 -7.10 -2.72
N ALA A 147 -1.46 -6.30 -2.48
CA ALA A 147 -2.80 -6.79 -2.16
C ALA A 147 -3.88 -5.82 -2.63
N VAL A 148 -5.15 -6.22 -2.55
CA VAL A 148 -6.28 -5.31 -2.79
C VAL A 148 -6.99 -5.06 -1.47
N LEU A 149 -6.95 -3.81 -1.00
CA LEU A 149 -7.66 -3.37 0.19
C LEU A 149 -9.17 -3.30 -0.08
N ASP A 150 -9.94 -3.98 0.78
CA ASP A 150 -11.38 -3.82 0.87
C ASP A 150 -11.70 -2.63 1.77
N ILE A 151 -11.87 -1.47 1.14
CA ILE A 151 -12.15 -0.21 1.85
C ILE A 151 -13.50 -0.27 2.56
N ALA A 152 -14.50 -0.93 1.97
CA ALA A 152 -15.83 -1.04 2.58
C ALA A 152 -15.77 -1.79 3.92
N ALA A 153 -15.03 -2.90 3.95
CA ALA A 153 -14.92 -3.73 5.14
C ALA A 153 -13.88 -3.19 6.14
N GLY A 154 -12.81 -2.55 5.66
CA GLY A 154 -11.71 -2.06 6.51
C GLY A 154 -11.89 -0.63 7.04
N TYR A 155 -12.50 0.26 6.24
CA TYR A 155 -12.74 1.66 6.60
C TYR A 155 -14.10 2.17 6.06
N PRO A 156 -15.23 1.81 6.70
CA PRO A 156 -16.55 2.20 6.23
C PRO A 156 -16.75 3.71 6.03
N ALA A 157 -16.17 4.53 6.91
CA ALA A 157 -16.19 6.00 6.80
C ALA A 157 -15.45 6.51 5.54
N LEU A 158 -14.32 5.89 5.22
CA LEU A 158 -13.56 6.20 4.00
C LEU A 158 -14.26 5.65 2.76
N ALA A 159 -14.99 4.54 2.89
CA ALA A 159 -15.78 3.97 1.81
C ALA A 159 -16.87 4.94 1.33
N ALA A 160 -17.53 5.64 2.26
CA ALA A 160 -18.49 6.71 1.94
C ALA A 160 -17.84 7.88 1.17
N LEU A 161 -16.58 8.17 1.46
CA LEU A 161 -15.78 9.21 0.80
C LEU A 161 -15.32 8.79 -0.61
N LEU A 162 -14.80 7.57 -0.75
CA LEU A 162 -14.13 7.10 -1.97
C LEU A 162 -15.02 6.31 -2.92
N GLY A 163 -16.29 6.05 -2.55
CA GLY A 163 -17.21 5.20 -3.30
C GLY A 163 -16.96 3.70 -3.13
N ALA A 164 -16.18 3.31 -2.12
CA ALA A 164 -15.84 1.93 -1.78
C ALA A 164 -15.16 1.04 -2.86
N PRO A 165 -14.46 1.54 -3.90
CA PRO A 165 -13.81 0.66 -4.84
C PRO A 165 -12.66 -0.10 -4.16
N PRO A 166 -12.42 -1.38 -4.50
CA PRO A 166 -11.21 -2.08 -4.11
C PRO A 166 -9.98 -1.28 -4.56
N ARG A 167 -8.98 -1.14 -3.69
CA ARG A 167 -7.74 -0.41 -4.02
C ARG A 167 -6.54 -1.33 -3.93
N ALA A 168 -5.80 -1.43 -5.03
CA ALA A 168 -4.46 -1.97 -5.03
C ALA A 168 -3.59 -1.21 -4.02
N VAL A 169 -2.95 -1.94 -3.10
CA VAL A 169 -1.95 -1.41 -2.16
C VAL A 169 -0.65 -2.19 -2.35
N THR A 170 0.46 -1.46 -2.31
CA THR A 170 1.79 -2.04 -2.48
C THR A 170 2.80 -1.37 -1.55
N GLY A 171 3.81 -2.11 -1.12
CA GLY A 171 4.88 -1.56 -0.31
C GLY A 171 5.99 -2.56 0.01
N PRO A 172 7.22 -2.10 0.27
CA PRO A 172 8.31 -2.95 0.71
C PRO A 172 8.07 -3.46 2.13
N VAL A 173 8.56 -4.67 2.41
CA VAL A 173 8.58 -5.29 3.74
C VAL A 173 10.03 -5.53 4.11
N SER A 174 10.57 -4.78 5.07
CA SER A 174 11.98 -4.89 5.44
C SER A 174 12.28 -6.02 6.45
N ASP A 175 11.26 -6.52 7.14
CA ASP A 175 11.35 -7.67 8.04
C ASP A 175 10.04 -8.47 8.00
N GLY A 176 10.10 -9.74 7.58
CA GLY A 176 8.93 -10.61 7.47
C GLY A 176 8.42 -11.19 8.79
N GLN A 177 9.10 -10.97 9.92
CA GLN A 177 8.67 -11.37 11.25
C GLN A 177 8.11 -10.19 12.05
N THR A 178 8.74 -9.02 11.95
CA THR A 178 8.20 -7.75 12.44
C THR A 178 8.00 -6.79 11.26
N PRO A 179 6.81 -6.75 10.64
CA PRO A 179 6.56 -6.02 9.40
C PRO A 179 6.77 -4.52 9.61
N LEU A 180 8.00 -4.11 9.33
CA LEU A 180 8.36 -2.76 9.01
C LEU A 180 8.02 -2.58 7.53
N MET A 181 6.90 -1.92 7.25
CA MET A 181 6.42 -1.74 5.88
C MET A 181 5.69 -0.41 5.72
N THR A 182 5.75 0.15 4.52
CA THR A 182 4.95 1.32 4.13
C THR A 182 4.12 0.92 2.93
N LEU A 183 2.81 0.77 3.10
CA LEU A 183 1.90 0.48 2.00
C LEU A 183 1.32 1.78 1.45
N ALA A 184 1.24 1.88 0.13
CA ALA A 184 0.57 2.96 -0.56
C ALA A 184 -0.45 2.40 -1.56
N SER A 185 -1.64 3.02 -1.60
CA SER A 185 -2.60 2.70 -2.65
C SER A 185 -2.24 3.36 -3.97
N THR A 186 -2.68 2.78 -5.08
CA THR A 186 -2.66 3.46 -6.37
C THR A 186 -3.40 4.80 -6.29
N PRO A 187 -2.81 5.92 -6.75
CA PRO A 187 -3.47 7.22 -6.72
C PRO A 187 -4.78 7.22 -7.51
N ALA A 188 -5.74 8.00 -7.04
CA ALA A 188 -7.04 8.13 -7.67
C ALA A 188 -7.58 9.55 -7.61
N SER A 189 -8.54 9.86 -8.48
CA SER A 189 -9.29 11.11 -8.39
C SER A 189 -10.68 10.83 -7.83
N VAL A 190 -11.10 11.67 -6.88
CA VAL A 190 -12.43 11.60 -6.25
C VAL A 190 -13.01 13.01 -6.19
N ALA A 191 -14.27 13.15 -6.58
CA ALA A 191 -15.02 14.39 -6.43
C ALA A 191 -15.87 14.33 -5.15
N LEU A 192 -15.80 15.38 -4.35
CA LEU A 192 -16.56 15.57 -3.12
C LEU A 192 -17.35 16.87 -3.23
N GLY A 193 -18.57 16.80 -3.79
CA GLY A 193 -19.30 18.02 -4.13
C GLY A 193 -18.54 18.83 -5.19
N PRO A 194 -18.30 20.15 -4.97
CA PRO A 194 -17.52 20.99 -5.89
C PRO A 194 -16.00 20.79 -5.78
N ILE A 195 -15.51 19.98 -4.82
CA ILE A 195 -14.09 19.79 -4.55
C ILE A 195 -13.58 18.57 -5.31
N SER A 196 -12.53 18.73 -6.11
CA SER A 196 -11.81 17.60 -6.70
C SER A 196 -10.56 17.29 -5.88
N LEU A 197 -10.49 16.07 -5.36
CA LEU A 197 -9.27 15.47 -4.82
C LEU A 197 -8.59 14.68 -5.94
N THR A 198 -7.45 15.14 -6.44
CA THR A 198 -6.64 14.40 -7.42
C THR A 198 -5.46 13.74 -6.73
N ASP A 199 -4.91 12.68 -7.33
CA ASP A 199 -3.77 11.93 -6.77
C ASP A 199 -3.99 11.46 -5.32
N LEU A 200 -5.24 11.14 -4.98
CA LEU A 200 -5.61 10.60 -3.68
C LEU A 200 -4.99 9.23 -3.50
N ALA A 201 -4.08 9.12 -2.53
CA ALA A 201 -3.44 7.88 -2.12
C ALA A 201 -3.65 7.63 -0.63
N LEU A 202 -3.92 6.38 -0.28
CA LEU A 202 -3.95 5.89 1.09
C LEU A 202 -2.57 5.39 1.43
N THR A 203 -1.98 5.91 2.50
CA THR A 203 -0.69 5.46 3.01
C THR A 203 -0.88 4.77 4.34
N TYR A 204 -0.11 3.72 4.56
CA TYR A 204 -0.12 2.94 5.79
C TYR A 204 1.33 2.67 6.18
N ASP A 205 1.81 3.40 7.17
CA ASP A 205 3.16 3.20 7.71
C ASP A 205 3.09 2.26 8.89
N PHE A 206 3.81 1.15 8.84
CA PHE A 206 3.93 0.15 9.89
C PHE A 206 5.36 0.20 10.41
N GLY A 207 5.54 0.85 11.55
CA GLY A 207 6.82 1.00 12.24
C GLY A 207 6.94 0.10 13.46
N ASN A 208 8.18 -0.18 13.86
CA ASN A 208 8.56 -0.86 15.08
C ASN A 208 9.51 0.08 15.82
N ILE A 209 9.06 0.65 16.93
CA ILE A 209 9.90 1.37 17.88
C ILE A 209 10.08 0.47 19.09
N ALA A 210 11.18 -0.25 19.15
CA ALA A 210 11.66 -0.79 20.42
C ALA A 210 13.00 -0.14 20.74
N PRO A 211 13.16 0.53 21.89
CA PRO A 211 14.48 0.65 22.49
C PRO A 211 15.09 -0.77 22.61
N THR A 212 16.39 -0.92 22.34
CA THR A 212 17.06 -2.22 22.32
C THR A 212 16.71 -3.05 23.57
N GLY A 213 16.14 -4.25 23.38
CA GLY A 213 15.78 -5.17 24.47
C GLY A 213 14.39 -4.95 25.10
N GLN A 214 13.53 -4.12 24.52
CA GLN A 214 12.14 -3.91 24.98
C GLN A 214 11.11 -4.52 24.01
N PRO A 215 9.86 -4.73 24.47
CA PRO A 215 8.76 -5.14 23.60
C PRO A 215 8.53 -4.14 22.46
N VAL A 216 8.16 -4.66 21.29
CA VAL A 216 7.85 -3.90 20.07
C VAL A 216 6.73 -2.90 20.31
N ILE A 217 6.95 -1.61 20.00
CA ILE A 217 5.90 -0.59 19.90
C ILE A 217 5.60 -0.37 18.42
N SER A 218 4.45 -0.83 17.96
CA SER A 218 4.01 -0.55 16.60
C SER A 218 3.58 0.92 16.49
N VAL A 219 4.28 1.72 15.67
CA VAL A 219 3.82 3.06 15.28
C VAL A 219 3.12 2.94 13.96
N ILE A 220 1.94 3.52 13.87
CA ILE A 220 1.10 3.30 12.71
C ILE A 220 0.33 4.55 12.35
N GLU A 221 0.52 4.98 11.11
CA GLU A 221 -0.13 6.14 10.56
C GLU A 221 -0.85 5.73 9.28
N ALA A 222 -2.17 5.84 9.31
CA ALA A 222 -3.00 5.71 8.12
C ALA A 222 -3.26 7.13 7.64
N GLY A 223 -2.82 7.42 6.42
CA GLY A 223 -2.88 8.75 5.84
C GLY A 223 -3.74 8.77 4.59
N ILE A 224 -4.42 9.88 4.35
CA ILE A 224 -4.80 10.29 3.01
C ILE A 224 -3.81 11.36 2.57
N ARG A 225 -3.22 11.20 1.39
CA ARG A 225 -2.55 12.28 0.68
C ARG A 225 -3.32 12.58 -0.60
N ALA A 226 -3.64 13.83 -0.85
CA ALA A 226 -4.32 14.25 -2.09
C ALA A 226 -3.83 15.63 -2.53
N GLN A 227 -4.03 15.96 -3.79
CA GLN A 227 -4.02 17.33 -4.28
C GLN A 227 -5.45 17.87 -4.27
N ILE A 228 -5.66 19.02 -3.65
CA ILE A 228 -6.93 19.76 -3.67
C ILE A 228 -6.79 20.85 -4.73
N ALA A 229 -7.73 20.88 -5.68
CA ALA A 229 -7.93 22.04 -6.53
C ALA A 229 -9.02 22.95 -5.93
N VAL A 230 -8.69 24.21 -5.70
CA VAL A 230 -9.61 25.28 -5.29
C VAL A 230 -9.83 26.16 -6.53
N GLY A 231 -10.90 25.91 -7.26
CA GLY A 231 -11.10 26.55 -8.57
C GLY A 231 -10.05 26.12 -9.63
N PRO A 232 -9.90 26.89 -10.73
CA PRO A 232 -8.97 26.52 -11.82
C PRO A 232 -7.49 26.82 -11.50
N SER A 233 -7.23 27.75 -10.58
CA SER A 233 -5.92 28.38 -10.36
C SER A 233 -5.15 27.85 -9.17
N ILE A 234 -5.84 27.39 -8.12
CA ILE A 234 -5.23 27.13 -6.82
C ILE A 234 -5.13 25.62 -6.59
N LYS A 235 -3.92 25.15 -6.25
CA LYS A 235 -3.65 23.75 -5.90
C LYS A 235 -2.99 23.68 -4.52
N ALA A 236 -3.34 22.66 -3.75
CA ALA A 236 -2.75 22.38 -2.44
C ALA A 236 -2.50 20.89 -2.26
N THR A 237 -1.49 20.55 -1.47
CA THR A 237 -1.31 19.17 -0.98
C THR A 237 -2.06 19.05 0.34
N ALA A 238 -3.05 18.18 0.39
CA ALA A 238 -3.78 17.84 1.61
C ALA A 238 -3.32 16.51 2.19
N GLN A 239 -3.25 16.50 3.52
CA GLN A 239 -2.98 15.31 4.32
C GLN A 239 -4.03 15.16 5.42
N ALA A 240 -4.42 13.93 5.70
CA ALA A 240 -5.31 13.61 6.81
C ALA A 240 -4.88 12.29 7.45
N SER A 241 -4.88 12.24 8.79
CA SER A 241 -4.80 10.97 9.50
C SER A 241 -6.18 10.31 9.51
N LEU A 242 -6.24 9.04 9.14
CA LEU A 242 -7.47 8.26 9.17
C LEU A 242 -7.75 7.84 10.62
N PRO A 243 -8.90 8.22 11.20
CA PRO A 243 -9.26 7.78 12.54
C PRO A 243 -9.50 6.26 12.54
N SER A 244 -9.07 5.58 13.60
CA SER A 244 -9.35 4.15 13.79
C SER A 244 -10.84 3.85 13.99
N ASN A 245 -11.63 4.86 14.38
CA ASN A 245 -13.03 4.74 14.79
C ASN A 245 -13.63 6.14 14.98
N GLY A 246 -13.99 6.79 13.87
CA GLY A 246 -14.66 8.09 13.89
C GLY A 246 -15.31 8.41 12.55
N SER A 247 -16.39 9.21 12.57
CA SER A 247 -17.02 9.73 11.35
C SER A 247 -16.34 10.99 10.83
N GLN A 248 -15.34 11.53 11.54
CA GLN A 248 -14.71 12.80 11.18
C GLN A 248 -13.27 12.61 10.73
N VAL A 249 -12.93 13.17 9.56
CA VAL A 249 -11.56 13.19 9.03
C VAL A 249 -11.08 14.64 8.98
N LEU A 250 -10.00 14.94 9.69
CA LEU A 250 -9.35 16.25 9.65
C LEU A 250 -8.36 16.30 8.50
N PHE A 251 -8.63 17.14 7.50
CA PHE A 251 -7.71 17.45 6.43
C PHE A 251 -6.94 18.72 6.75
N THR A 252 -5.63 18.68 6.54
CA THR A 252 -4.75 19.83 6.55
C THR A 252 -4.14 19.99 5.16
N ALA A 253 -4.45 21.10 4.50
CA ALA A 253 -3.98 21.43 3.17
C ALA A 253 -2.91 22.51 3.23
N ALA A 254 -1.76 22.26 2.62
CA ALA A 254 -0.68 23.21 2.46
C ALA A 254 -0.67 23.76 1.03
N PHE A 255 -0.70 25.08 0.91
CA PHE A 255 -0.76 25.79 -0.35
C PHE A 255 0.61 26.42 -0.65
N THR A 256 1.04 26.37 -1.91
CA THR A 256 2.28 27.04 -2.35
C THR A 256 1.93 28.07 -3.42
N GLY A 257 2.20 29.35 -3.15
CA GLY A 257 1.98 30.43 -4.11
C GLY A 257 0.50 30.75 -4.38
N ALA A 258 -0.42 30.30 -3.53
CA ALA A 258 -1.85 30.62 -3.64
C ALA A 258 -2.10 32.05 -3.15
N SER A 259 -2.12 33.01 -4.07
CA SER A 259 -2.51 34.38 -3.73
C SER A 259 -4.03 34.47 -3.61
N LEU A 260 -4.52 35.08 -2.52
CA LEU A 260 -5.93 35.42 -2.32
C LEU A 260 -6.34 36.66 -3.14
N LYS A 261 -5.69 36.90 -4.28
CA LYS A 261 -6.05 37.97 -5.21
C LYS A 261 -7.49 37.86 -5.69
N ASP A 262 -8.01 36.63 -5.74
CA ASP A 262 -9.38 36.35 -6.11
C ASP A 262 -10.08 35.51 -5.03
N PHE A 263 -10.82 36.18 -4.14
CA PHE A 263 -11.67 35.50 -3.16
C PHE A 263 -12.85 34.77 -3.83
N ALA A 264 -13.16 35.03 -5.11
CA ALA A 264 -14.19 34.29 -5.82
C ALA A 264 -13.81 32.82 -6.01
N ASP A 265 -12.52 32.49 -6.09
CA ASP A 265 -12.04 31.09 -6.15
C ASP A 265 -12.38 30.31 -4.85
N LEU A 266 -12.60 31.01 -3.72
CA LEU A 266 -13.04 30.42 -2.46
C LEU A 266 -14.56 30.27 -2.34
N ALA A 267 -15.34 30.84 -3.26
CA ALA A 267 -16.81 30.85 -3.18
C ALA A 267 -17.40 29.43 -3.15
N ALA A 268 -16.72 28.44 -3.73
CA ALA A 268 -17.10 27.03 -3.65
C ALA A 268 -17.09 26.46 -2.21
N TYR A 269 -16.39 27.12 -1.28
CA TYR A 269 -16.17 26.66 0.11
C TYR A 269 -16.93 27.51 1.13
N ILE A 270 -17.03 28.82 0.91
CA ILE A 270 -17.67 29.77 1.85
C ILE A 270 -19.10 30.17 1.42
N GLY A 271 -19.60 29.59 0.31
CA GLY A 271 -20.81 30.01 -0.37
C GLY A 271 -20.56 31.24 -1.26
N HIS A 272 -21.58 31.71 -1.98
CA HIS A 272 -21.51 32.94 -2.80
C HIS A 272 -21.37 34.24 -1.98
N VAL A 273 -20.81 34.15 -0.78
CA VAL A 273 -20.53 35.28 0.09
C VAL A 273 -19.21 35.86 -0.35
N ASP A 274 -19.23 37.09 -0.88
CA ASP A 274 -18.01 37.87 -1.05
C ASP A 274 -17.60 38.44 0.33
N PRO A 275 -16.55 37.92 0.99
CA PRO A 275 -16.15 38.39 2.31
C PRO A 275 -15.72 39.87 2.29
N LEU A 276 -15.35 40.41 1.12
CA LEU A 276 -14.97 41.81 0.95
C LEU A 276 -16.18 42.74 0.88
N SER A 277 -17.35 42.23 0.46
CA SER A 277 -18.59 43.00 0.37
C SER A 277 -19.10 43.49 1.73
N CYS A 278 -18.76 42.79 2.80
CA CYS A 278 -19.08 43.16 4.18
C CYS A 278 -18.16 44.24 4.78
N LEU A 279 -17.07 44.62 4.09
CA LEU A 279 -16.09 45.59 4.58
C LEU A 279 -16.42 47.02 4.12
N PRO A 280 -16.21 48.04 4.97
CA PRO A 280 -16.27 49.45 4.55
C PRO A 280 -15.31 49.74 3.39
N ASP A 281 -15.71 50.58 2.43
CA ASP A 281 -14.95 50.85 1.19
C ASP A 281 -13.46 51.18 1.38
N PRO A 282 -13.04 51.98 2.38
CA PRO A 282 -11.62 52.27 2.60
C PRO A 282 -10.82 51.01 2.96
N VAL A 283 -11.43 50.11 3.75
CA VAL A 283 -10.82 48.84 4.16
C VAL A 283 -10.79 47.88 2.98
N ARG A 284 -11.89 47.81 2.20
CA ARG A 284 -11.96 46.99 0.99
C ARG A 284 -10.86 47.34 -0.01
N GLN A 285 -10.67 48.63 -0.30
CA GLN A 285 -9.62 49.08 -1.21
C GLN A 285 -8.20 48.78 -0.69
N ALA A 286 -7.97 48.92 0.62
CA ALA A 286 -6.69 48.57 1.23
C ALA A 286 -6.42 47.06 1.14
N VAL A 287 -7.42 46.23 1.42
CA VAL A 287 -7.34 44.77 1.31
C VAL A 287 -7.11 44.35 -0.14
N SER A 288 -7.82 44.91 -1.13
CA SER A 288 -7.61 44.60 -2.55
C SER A 288 -6.21 44.98 -3.05
N LYS A 289 -5.63 46.10 -2.56
CA LYS A 289 -4.25 46.49 -2.86
C LYS A 289 -3.23 45.55 -2.21
N ALA A 290 -3.53 45.04 -1.03
CA ALA A 290 -2.70 44.08 -0.31
C ALA A 290 -2.99 42.62 -0.68
N ALA A 291 -4.03 42.32 -1.46
CA ALA A 291 -4.46 40.95 -1.78
C ALA A 291 -3.39 40.15 -2.54
N SER A 292 -2.51 40.84 -3.27
CA SER A 292 -1.31 40.26 -3.86
C SER A 292 -0.26 39.80 -2.84
N ALA A 293 -0.26 40.40 -1.66
CA ALA A 293 0.59 40.05 -0.53
C ALA A 293 -0.08 39.05 0.44
N LEU A 294 -1.41 38.90 0.37
CA LEU A 294 -2.14 37.88 1.11
C LEU A 294 -2.01 36.53 0.40
N GLN A 295 -1.29 35.61 1.01
CA GLN A 295 -1.13 34.23 0.53
C GLN A 295 -1.91 33.29 1.44
N LEU A 296 -2.70 32.40 0.84
CA LEU A 296 -3.20 31.23 1.52
C LEU A 296 -2.04 30.24 1.63
N THR A 297 -1.61 29.95 2.84
CA THR A 297 -0.50 29.01 3.12
C THR A 297 -1.01 27.70 3.71
N GLY A 298 -2.15 27.72 4.38
CA GLY A 298 -2.76 26.56 5.00
C GLY A 298 -4.28 26.66 5.12
N LEU A 299 -4.95 25.51 5.03
CA LEU A 299 -6.37 25.34 5.36
C LEU A 299 -6.54 24.03 6.14
N SER A 300 -7.16 24.07 7.31
CA SER A 300 -7.56 22.87 8.03
C SER A 300 -9.08 22.79 8.06
N PHE A 301 -9.65 21.63 7.70
CA PHE A 301 -11.09 21.42 7.73
C PHE A 301 -11.42 19.99 8.17
N THR A 302 -12.50 19.85 8.92
CA THR A 302 -13.01 18.54 9.34
C THR A 302 -14.18 18.15 8.45
N MET A 303 -14.14 16.93 7.91
CA MET A 303 -15.22 16.38 7.12
C MET A 303 -15.96 15.32 7.92
N ASP A 304 -17.28 15.47 8.04
CA ASP A 304 -18.15 14.41 8.57
C ASP A 304 -18.53 13.44 7.45
N THR A 305 -17.83 12.30 7.43
CA THR A 305 -18.04 11.20 6.49
C THR A 305 -19.44 10.59 6.56
N SER A 306 -20.19 10.78 7.66
CA SER A 306 -21.59 10.32 7.75
C SER A 306 -22.54 11.14 6.85
N SER A 307 -22.12 12.34 6.46
CA SER A 307 -22.86 13.26 5.59
C SER A 307 -22.35 13.29 4.15
N ALA A 308 -21.22 12.65 3.87
CA ALA A 308 -20.62 12.61 2.55
C ALA A 308 -21.41 11.67 1.63
N GLN A 309 -22.25 12.24 0.75
CA GLN A 309 -22.81 11.51 -0.38
C GLN A 309 -21.86 11.66 -1.58
N VAL A 310 -21.41 10.54 -2.14
CA VAL A 310 -20.73 10.54 -3.44
C VAL A 310 -21.74 11.03 -4.47
N LEU A 311 -21.44 12.18 -5.10
CA LEU A 311 -22.17 12.58 -6.30
C LEU A 311 -21.65 11.70 -7.44
N SER A 312 -22.37 10.61 -7.71
CA SER A 312 -22.13 9.72 -8.85
C SER A 312 -22.57 10.36 -10.16
#